data_AF-A0A948GGG6-F1
#
_entry.id   AF-A0A948GGG6-F1
#
_cell.length_a   1.000
_cell.length_b   1.000
_cell.length_c   1.000
_cell.angle_alpha   90.00
_cell.angle_beta   90.00
_cell.angle_gamma   90.00
#
_symmetry.space_group_name_H-M   'P 1'
#
loop_
_entity.id
_entity.type
_entity.pdbx_description
1 polymer ?
#
loop_
_entity_poly.entity_id
_entity_poly.type
_entity_poly.pdbx_seq_one_letter_code
_entity_poly.pdbx_strand_id
1 'polypeptide(L)'
;MWFREVASSDNPGRDELRIFVVNVRHFLHDVLENREDFGFLWIDSPRLYDLARETFRFDVSQGAGLELDRAIGAISEAKLFTHGLTGRPLKFKLWVLDSIGNQWEHLREPRDWRGRFRRQLSIREWFKKIIEAIDAVLDSLIDAAGGAGGLIKEFKDALSSLA
;
A
#
# COMPACT_ATOMS: atom_id res chain seq x y z
N MET A 1 0.88 12.59 2.95
CA MET A 1 1.60 11.30 3.07
C MET A 1 0.67 10.23 3.58
N TRP A 2 0.57 9.12 2.86
CA TRP A 2 -0.42 8.07 3.11
C TRP A 2 -0.30 7.38 4.48
N PHE A 3 0.89 7.33 5.10
CA PHE A 3 1.11 6.47 6.28
C PHE A 3 1.57 7.21 7.55
N ARG A 4 1.69 8.53 7.50
CA ARG A 4 2.19 9.34 8.63
C ARG A 4 1.30 9.24 9.86
N GLU A 5 -0.02 9.27 9.67
CA GLU A 5 -1.00 9.20 10.75
C GLU A 5 -0.84 7.88 11.54
N VAL A 6 -0.82 6.74 10.85
CA VAL A 6 -0.68 5.43 11.51
C VAL A 6 0.67 5.25 12.19
N ALA A 7 1.74 5.80 11.62
CA ALA A 7 3.07 5.76 12.21
C ALA A 7 3.21 6.62 13.47
N SER A 8 2.35 7.63 13.64
CA SER A 8 2.38 8.52 14.82
C SER A 8 1.78 7.91 16.08
N SER A 9 1.09 6.77 15.98
CA SER A 9 0.50 6.10 17.13
C SER A 9 1.56 5.52 18.06
N ASP A 10 1.42 5.79 19.36
CA ASP A 10 2.38 5.34 20.35
C ASP A 10 2.26 3.86 20.68
N ASN A 11 1.03 3.33 20.63
CA ASN A 11 0.68 1.94 20.93
C ASN A 11 -0.27 1.42 19.83
N PRO A 12 0.25 1.17 18.62
CA PRO A 12 -0.60 0.81 17.49
C PRO A 12 -1.24 -0.57 17.69
N GLY A 13 -2.48 -0.70 17.24
CA GLY A 13 -3.28 -1.92 17.31
C GLY A 13 -4.37 -1.95 16.22
N ARG A 14 -5.56 -2.46 16.56
CA ARG A 14 -6.64 -2.68 15.57
C ARG A 14 -7.05 -1.43 14.82
N ASP A 15 -7.10 -0.28 15.50
CA ASP A 15 -7.57 0.95 14.87
C ASP A 15 -6.56 1.45 13.84
N GLU A 16 -5.27 1.42 14.17
CA GLU A 16 -4.20 1.74 13.21
C GLU A 16 -4.16 0.74 12.04
N LEU A 17 -4.47 -0.54 12.25
CA LEU A 17 -4.57 -1.51 11.16
C LEU A 17 -5.72 -1.19 10.21
N ARG A 18 -6.88 -0.73 10.71
CA ARG A 18 -7.99 -0.29 9.85
C ARG A 18 -7.60 0.94 9.06
N ILE A 19 -7.00 1.93 9.71
CA ILE A 19 -6.52 3.14 9.04
C ILE A 19 -5.45 2.77 8.00
N PHE A 20 -4.55 1.84 8.31
CA PHE A 20 -3.56 1.32 7.37
C PHE A 20 -4.21 0.72 6.11
N VAL A 21 -5.23 -0.14 6.25
CA VAL A 21 -5.94 -0.73 5.09
C VAL A 21 -6.65 0.32 4.25
N VAL A 22 -7.26 1.33 4.89
CA VAL A 22 -7.82 2.50 4.19
C VAL A 22 -6.73 3.24 3.41
N ASN A 23 -5.57 3.49 4.04
CA ASN A 23 -4.46 4.20 3.42
C ASN A 23 -3.83 3.42 2.26
N VAL A 24 -3.75 2.09 2.35
CA VAL A 24 -3.34 1.23 1.22
C VAL A 24 -4.30 1.38 0.05
N ARG A 25 -5.61 1.36 0.28
CA ARG A 25 -6.59 1.59 -0.79
C ARG A 25 -6.47 2.99 -1.39
N HIS A 26 -6.30 4.02 -0.57
CA HIS A 26 -6.08 5.38 -1.08
C HIS A 26 -4.79 5.50 -1.89
N PHE A 27 -3.72 4.85 -1.46
CA PHE A 27 -2.47 4.79 -2.19
C PHE A 27 -2.64 4.10 -3.55
N LEU A 28 -3.25 2.90 -3.58
CA LEU A 28 -3.51 2.17 -4.82
C LEU A 28 -4.42 2.96 -5.77
N HIS A 29 -5.42 3.66 -5.25
CA HIS A 29 -6.25 4.57 -6.03
C HIS A 29 -5.41 5.69 -6.66
N ASP A 30 -4.53 6.35 -5.88
CA ASP A 30 -3.64 7.39 -6.41
C ASP A 30 -2.70 6.86 -7.49
N VAL A 31 -2.16 5.65 -7.33
CA VAL A 31 -1.34 4.97 -8.35
C VAL A 31 -2.08 4.80 -9.67
N LEU A 32 -3.40 4.52 -9.62
CA LEU A 32 -4.22 4.35 -10.81
C LEU A 32 -4.65 5.68 -11.45
N GLU A 33 -4.90 6.72 -10.65
CA GLU A 33 -5.39 8.00 -11.17
C GLU A 33 -4.26 8.96 -11.57
N ASN A 34 -3.10 8.92 -10.90
CA ASN A 34 -1.98 9.80 -11.17
C ASN A 34 -1.07 9.26 -12.28
N ARG A 35 -1.53 9.38 -13.52
CA ARG A 35 -0.80 8.95 -14.72
C ARG A 35 0.50 9.73 -14.98
N GLU A 36 0.66 10.93 -14.44
CA GLU A 36 1.91 11.69 -14.59
C GLU A 36 3.07 10.96 -13.90
N ASP A 37 2.81 10.47 -12.68
CA ASP A 37 3.79 9.81 -11.86
C ASP A 37 3.88 8.30 -12.13
N PHE A 38 2.73 7.64 -12.35
CA PHE A 38 2.65 6.18 -12.46
C PHE A 38 2.33 5.69 -13.87
N GLY A 39 2.44 6.56 -14.88
CA GLY A 39 2.21 6.21 -16.28
C GLY A 39 3.11 5.07 -16.78
N PHE A 40 4.28 4.87 -16.16
CA PHE A 40 5.23 3.82 -16.51
C PHE A 40 4.65 2.40 -16.39
N LEU A 41 3.66 2.17 -15.52
CA LEU A 41 3.01 0.86 -15.34
C LEU A 41 2.27 0.39 -16.60
N TRP A 42 1.94 1.31 -17.51
CA TRP A 42 1.02 1.06 -18.62
C TRP A 42 1.67 1.18 -19.99
N ILE A 43 2.97 1.51 -20.07
CA ILE A 43 3.68 1.78 -21.32
C ILE A 43 3.61 0.56 -22.25
N ASP A 44 3.91 -0.61 -21.72
CA ASP A 44 3.98 -1.85 -22.51
C ASP A 44 2.60 -2.48 -22.72
N SER A 45 1.60 -2.08 -21.95
CA SER A 45 0.25 -2.65 -22.02
C SER A 45 -0.85 -1.66 -21.59
N PRO A 46 -1.17 -0.66 -22.44
CA PRO A 46 -2.16 0.38 -22.09
C PRO A 46 -3.55 -0.16 -21.78
N ARG A 47 -3.92 -1.31 -22.36
CA ARG A 47 -5.22 -1.98 -22.13
C ARG A 47 -5.40 -2.49 -20.70
N LEU A 48 -4.30 -2.76 -19.98
CA LEU A 48 -4.37 -3.20 -18.58
C LEU A 48 -4.85 -2.10 -17.65
N TYR A 49 -4.74 -0.83 -18.05
CA TYR A 49 -5.14 0.30 -17.23
C TYR A 49 -6.63 0.26 -16.86
N ASP A 50 -7.50 0.12 -17.86
CA ASP A 50 -8.94 0.14 -17.64
C ASP A 50 -9.38 -1.09 -16.83
N LEU A 51 -8.80 -2.26 -17.12
CA LEU A 51 -9.02 -3.48 -16.33
C LEU A 51 -8.56 -3.31 -14.88
N ALA A 52 -7.37 -2.76 -14.63
CA ALA A 52 -6.85 -2.53 -13.29
C ALA A 52 -7.75 -1.57 -12.50
N ARG A 53 -8.30 -0.54 -13.15
CA ARG A 53 -9.25 0.40 -12.50
C ARG A 53 -10.58 -0.26 -12.16
N GLU A 54 -11.13 -1.04 -13.07
CA GLU A 54 -12.38 -1.77 -12.83
C GLU A 54 -12.19 -2.78 -11.69
N THR A 55 -11.13 -3.60 -11.75
CA THR A 55 -10.80 -4.56 -10.70
C THR A 55 -10.57 -3.88 -9.36
N PHE A 56 -9.83 -2.77 -9.33
CA PHE A 56 -9.63 -2.02 -8.09
C PHE A 56 -10.96 -1.49 -7.54
N ARG A 57 -11.81 -0.92 -8.39
CA ARG A 57 -13.06 -0.31 -7.94
C ARG A 57 -14.02 -1.34 -7.36
N PHE A 58 -14.27 -2.42 -8.09
CA PHE A 58 -15.33 -3.36 -7.76
C PHE A 58 -14.85 -4.48 -6.82
N ASP A 59 -13.66 -5.03 -7.07
CA ASP A 59 -13.22 -6.22 -6.36
C ASP A 59 -12.33 -5.88 -5.16
N VAL A 60 -11.45 -4.87 -5.28
CA VAL A 60 -10.52 -4.50 -4.20
C VAL A 60 -11.14 -3.51 -3.22
N SER A 61 -11.57 -2.35 -3.71
CA SER A 61 -12.01 -1.23 -2.86
C SER A 61 -13.36 -1.51 -2.19
N GLN A 62 -14.32 -2.00 -2.98
CA GLN A 62 -15.68 -2.33 -2.53
C GLN A 62 -15.84 -3.79 -2.09
N GLY A 63 -14.91 -4.68 -2.45
CA GLY A 63 -14.91 -6.08 -2.05
C GLY A 63 -13.93 -6.35 -0.91
N ALA A 64 -12.75 -6.86 -1.26
CA ALA A 64 -11.76 -7.39 -0.34
C ALA A 64 -11.27 -6.38 0.73
N GLY A 65 -11.24 -5.09 0.41
CA GLY A 65 -10.96 -4.01 1.35
C GLY A 65 -11.95 -3.95 2.50
N LEU A 66 -13.25 -3.97 2.19
CA LEU A 66 -14.31 -3.93 3.20
C LEU A 66 -14.40 -5.25 3.99
N GLU A 67 -14.08 -6.37 3.33
CA GLU A 67 -13.98 -7.66 4.00
C GLU A 67 -12.87 -7.65 5.06
N LEU A 68 -11.67 -7.18 4.69
CA LEU A 68 -10.55 -7.08 5.61
C LEU A 68 -10.86 -6.12 6.77
N ASP A 69 -11.46 -4.95 6.51
CA ASP A 69 -11.87 -3.99 7.55
C ASP A 69 -12.74 -4.66 8.63
N ARG A 70 -13.68 -5.50 8.21
CA ARG A 70 -14.56 -6.26 9.13
C ARG A 70 -13.78 -7.34 9.87
N ALA A 71 -12.94 -8.09 9.17
CA ALA A 71 -12.17 -9.19 9.73
C ALA A 71 -11.20 -8.73 10.82
N ILE A 72 -10.60 -7.53 10.68
CA ILE A 72 -9.69 -6.94 11.70
C ILE A 72 -10.36 -6.89 13.09
N GLY A 73 -11.66 -6.56 13.14
CA GLY A 73 -12.40 -6.49 14.39
C GLY A 73 -12.51 -7.85 15.12
N ALA A 74 -12.46 -8.95 14.38
CA ALA A 74 -12.60 -10.30 14.90
C ALA A 74 -11.25 -10.96 15.25
N ILE A 75 -10.11 -10.34 14.92
CA ILE A 75 -8.79 -10.91 15.23
C ILE A 75 -8.56 -10.86 16.74
N SER A 76 -8.34 -12.02 17.36
CA SER A 76 -7.99 -12.13 18.78
C SER A 76 -6.66 -11.42 19.11
N GLU A 77 -6.51 -10.88 20.32
CA GLU A 77 -5.24 -10.29 20.78
C GLU A 77 -4.05 -11.23 20.65
N ALA A 78 -4.23 -12.51 20.96
CA ALA A 78 -3.17 -13.50 20.84
C ALA A 78 -2.64 -13.60 19.39
N LYS A 79 -3.55 -13.64 18.40
CA LYS A 79 -3.16 -13.58 16.98
C LYS A 79 -2.49 -12.26 16.63
N LEU A 80 -3.04 -11.11 17.04
CA LEU A 80 -2.40 -9.82 16.78
C LEU A 80 -0.96 -9.78 17.30
N PHE A 81 -0.75 -10.30 18.51
CA PHE A 81 0.58 -10.40 19.10
C PHE A 81 1.51 -11.35 18.31
N THR A 82 1.07 -12.58 18.02
CA THR A 82 1.88 -13.58 17.31
C THR A 82 2.29 -13.12 15.90
N HIS A 83 1.43 -12.39 15.19
CA HIS A 83 1.73 -11.85 13.87
C HIS A 83 2.45 -10.47 13.91
N GLY A 84 2.78 -9.96 15.11
CA GLY A 84 3.46 -8.68 15.26
C GLY A 84 2.63 -7.47 14.80
N LEU A 85 1.31 -7.55 14.96
CA LEU A 85 0.30 -6.56 14.57
C LEU A 85 -0.19 -5.73 15.77
N THR A 86 0.61 -5.62 16.82
CA THR A 86 0.34 -4.77 17.98
C THR A 86 1.65 -4.32 18.63
N GLY A 87 1.63 -3.20 19.34
CA GLY A 87 2.76 -2.71 20.12
C GLY A 87 4.00 -2.38 19.29
N ARG A 88 5.19 -2.64 19.84
CA ARG A 88 6.48 -2.24 19.23
C ARG A 88 6.74 -2.85 17.84
N PRO A 89 6.45 -4.15 17.58
CA PRO A 89 6.63 -4.71 16.25
C PRO A 89 5.82 -4.00 15.17
N LEU A 90 4.53 -3.72 15.43
CA LEU A 90 3.69 -2.98 14.49
C LEU A 90 4.20 -1.54 14.33
N LYS A 91 4.55 -0.87 15.44
CA LYS A 91 5.13 0.48 15.42
C LYS A 91 6.34 0.56 14.50
N PHE A 92 7.25 -0.40 14.61
CA PHE A 92 8.43 -0.46 13.74
C PHE A 92 8.06 -0.61 12.26
N LYS A 93 7.14 -1.52 11.92
CA LYS A 93 6.68 -1.69 10.53
C LYS A 93 6.05 -0.41 9.97
N LEU A 94 5.20 0.26 10.75
CA LEU A 94 4.56 1.52 10.35
C LEU A 94 5.57 2.67 10.21
N TRP A 95 6.61 2.72 11.05
CA TRP A 95 7.71 3.69 10.91
C TRP A 95 8.56 3.47 9.67
N VAL A 96 8.87 2.20 9.33
CA VAL A 96 9.56 1.87 8.08
C VAL A 96 8.71 2.34 6.89
N LEU A 97 7.42 2.05 6.92
CA LEU A 97 6.47 2.44 5.88
C LEU A 97 6.39 3.97 5.72
N ASP A 98 6.28 4.72 6.83
CA ASP A 98 6.29 6.19 6.77
C ASP A 98 7.63 6.72 6.28
N SER A 99 8.76 6.18 6.74
CA SER A 99 10.10 6.58 6.28
C SER A 99 10.25 6.45 4.77
N ILE A 100 9.75 5.36 4.17
CA ILE A 100 9.73 5.18 2.71
C ILE A 100 8.72 6.15 2.08
N GLY A 101 7.54 6.34 2.66
CA GLY A 101 6.53 7.29 2.20
C GLY A 101 7.05 8.74 2.13
N ASN A 102 7.86 9.17 3.12
CA ASN A 102 8.47 10.51 3.16
C ASN A 102 9.45 10.75 2.00
N GLN A 103 10.04 9.69 1.43
CA GLN A 103 10.94 9.83 0.27
C GLN A 103 10.21 10.42 -0.95
N TRP A 104 8.88 10.24 -1.04
CA TRP A 104 8.05 10.77 -2.12
C TRP A 104 8.21 12.27 -2.34
N GLU A 105 8.27 13.06 -1.26
CA GLU A 105 8.36 14.52 -1.33
C GLU A 105 9.66 14.96 -2.03
N HIS A 106 10.74 14.19 -1.85
CA HIS A 106 12.03 14.47 -2.48
C HIS A 106 12.08 14.06 -3.97
N LEU A 107 11.11 13.27 -4.45
CA LEU A 107 11.06 12.79 -5.83
C LEU A 107 10.26 13.72 -6.76
N ARG A 108 9.44 14.62 -6.21
CA ARG A 108 8.52 15.49 -6.98
C ARG A 108 9.11 16.80 -7.49
N GLU A 109 10.42 17.06 -7.33
CA GLU A 109 11.04 18.31 -7.81
C GLU A 109 11.88 18.10 -9.10
N PRO A 110 11.35 18.43 -10.30
CA PRO A 110 12.18 18.54 -11.49
C PRO A 110 12.71 19.97 -11.67
N ARG A 111 14.02 20.10 -11.98
CA ARG A 111 14.63 21.38 -12.42
C ARG A 111 14.85 21.47 -13.94
N ASP A 112 14.77 20.35 -14.68
CA ASP A 112 14.94 20.31 -16.15
C ASP A 112 14.41 19.00 -16.81
N TRP A 113 14.52 18.90 -18.15
CA TRP A 113 14.02 17.75 -18.93
C TRP A 113 14.79 16.44 -18.70
N ARG A 114 16.09 16.50 -18.36
CA ARG A 114 16.89 15.32 -17.98
C ARG A 114 16.45 14.79 -16.61
N GLY A 115 16.02 15.70 -15.73
CA GLY A 115 15.38 15.39 -14.46
C GLY A 115 14.10 14.56 -14.62
N ARG A 116 13.32 14.73 -15.70
CA ARG A 116 12.06 13.96 -15.90
C ARG A 116 12.30 12.46 -16.10
N PHE A 117 13.29 12.06 -16.90
CA PHE A 117 13.61 10.64 -17.09
C PHE A 117 14.16 10.01 -15.80
N ARG A 118 15.05 10.72 -15.11
CA ARG A 118 15.58 10.26 -13.81
C ARG A 118 14.48 10.16 -12.74
N ARG A 119 13.54 11.12 -12.70
CA ARG A 119 12.36 11.09 -11.82
C ARG A 119 11.55 9.83 -12.05
N GLN A 120 11.24 9.47 -13.29
CA GLN A 120 10.46 8.27 -13.59
C GLN A 120 11.14 6.99 -13.08
N LEU A 121 12.47 6.85 -13.24
CA LEU A 121 13.22 5.73 -12.67
C LEU A 121 13.19 5.73 -11.13
N SER A 122 13.40 6.89 -10.50
CA SER A 122 13.37 6.99 -9.03
C SER A 122 11.98 6.75 -8.45
N ILE A 123 10.91 7.18 -9.12
CA ILE A 123 9.53 6.88 -8.75
C ILE A 123 9.26 5.38 -8.89
N ARG A 124 9.73 4.74 -9.97
CA ARG A 124 9.60 3.30 -10.19
C ARG A 124 10.27 2.48 -9.08
N GLU A 125 11.51 2.82 -8.72
CA GLU A 125 12.23 2.19 -7.60
C GLU A 125 11.56 2.45 -6.25
N TRP A 126 11.09 3.67 -6.01
CA TRP A 126 10.35 4.02 -4.82
C TRP A 126 9.03 3.25 -4.71
N PHE A 127 8.30 3.12 -5.82
CA PHE A 127 7.05 2.38 -5.92
C PHE A 127 7.25 0.92 -5.49
N LYS A 128 8.30 0.25 -5.98
CA LYS A 128 8.63 -1.11 -5.54
C LYS A 128 8.87 -1.19 -4.04
N LYS A 129 9.68 -0.28 -3.49
CA LYS A 129 10.00 -0.24 -2.06
C LYS A 129 8.76 -0.03 -1.18
N ILE A 130 7.88 0.90 -1.56
CA ILE A 130 6.67 1.14 -0.77
C ILE A 130 5.69 -0.04 -0.86
N ILE A 131 5.57 -0.68 -2.04
CA ILE A 131 4.76 -1.88 -2.21
C ILE A 131 5.27 -3.06 -1.37
N GLU A 132 6.59 -3.29 -1.34
CA GLU A 132 7.21 -4.31 -0.49
C GLU A 132 7.00 -4.02 1.01
N ALA A 133 7.08 -2.75 1.42
CA ALA A 133 6.82 -2.36 2.80
C ALA A 133 5.35 -2.52 3.20
N ILE A 134 4.42 -2.21 2.29
CA ILE A 134 2.98 -2.48 2.46
C ILE A 134 2.76 -3.99 2.65
N ASP A 135 3.41 -4.81 1.83
CA ASP A 135 3.29 -6.28 1.86
C ASP A 135 3.65 -6.88 3.23
N ALA A 136 4.75 -6.41 3.81
CA ALA A 136 5.24 -6.91 5.11
C ALA A 136 4.23 -6.71 6.26
N VAL A 137 3.34 -5.73 6.15
CA VAL A 137 2.22 -5.53 7.10
C VAL A 137 1.00 -6.31 6.63
N LEU A 138 0.65 -6.21 5.35
CA LEU A 138 -0.55 -6.79 4.77
C LEU A 138 -0.57 -8.32 4.86
N ASP A 139 0.55 -8.99 4.63
CA ASP A 139 0.68 -10.45 4.75
C ASP A 139 0.40 -10.95 6.15
N SER A 140 1.02 -10.31 7.14
CA SER A 140 0.78 -10.64 8.55
C SER A 140 -0.69 -10.42 8.91
N LEU A 141 -1.30 -9.36 8.38
CA LEU A 141 -2.69 -9.01 8.66
C LEU A 141 -3.69 -9.99 8.02
N ILE A 142 -3.49 -10.33 6.75
CA ILE A 142 -4.32 -11.28 6.00
C ILE A 142 -4.26 -12.65 6.67
N ASP A 143 -3.06 -13.12 7.04
CA ASP A 143 -2.89 -14.40 7.72
C ASP A 143 -3.60 -14.41 9.08
N ALA A 144 -3.41 -13.35 9.89
CA ALA A 144 -4.11 -13.20 11.17
C ALA A 144 -5.65 -13.16 11.01
N ALA A 145 -6.13 -12.57 9.91
CA ALA A 145 -7.54 -12.47 9.54
C ALA A 145 -8.12 -13.75 8.90
N GLY A 146 -7.32 -14.80 8.73
CA GLY A 146 -7.77 -16.06 8.12
C GLY A 146 -7.97 -15.99 6.60
N GLY A 147 -7.18 -15.16 5.91
CA GLY A 147 -7.20 -15.03 4.46
C GLY A 147 -8.08 -13.89 3.92
N ALA A 148 -8.87 -13.24 4.78
CA ALA A 148 -9.66 -12.08 4.38
C ALA A 148 -8.77 -10.98 3.80
N GLY A 149 -9.19 -10.36 2.69
CA GLY A 149 -8.38 -9.31 2.03
C GLY A 149 -7.30 -9.82 1.08
N GLY A 150 -7.20 -11.14 0.83
CA GLY A 150 -6.22 -11.73 -0.10
C GLY A 150 -6.15 -11.04 -1.47
N LEU A 151 -7.28 -10.61 -2.02
CA LEU A 151 -7.30 -9.93 -3.32
C LEU A 151 -6.59 -8.57 -3.32
N ILE A 152 -6.52 -7.87 -2.18
CA ILE A 152 -5.76 -6.61 -2.07
C ILE A 152 -4.28 -6.88 -2.34
N LYS A 153 -3.75 -7.97 -1.78
CA LYS A 153 -2.38 -8.43 -2.00
C LYS A 153 -2.15 -8.76 -3.46
N GLU A 154 -2.97 -9.65 -4.03
CA GLU A 154 -2.81 -10.10 -5.42
C GLU A 154 -2.84 -8.94 -6.41
N PHE A 155 -3.77 -7.99 -6.20
CA PHE A 155 -3.85 -6.80 -7.03
C PHE A 155 -2.59 -5.92 -6.93
N LYS A 156 -2.11 -5.69 -5.70
CA LYS A 156 -0.89 -4.94 -5.41
C LYS A 156 0.35 -5.61 -6.02
N ASP A 157 0.45 -6.93 -5.95
CA ASP A 157 1.54 -7.72 -6.54
C ASP A 157 1.53 -7.66 -8.07
N ALA A 158 0.34 -7.72 -8.68
CA ALA A 158 0.16 -7.55 -10.11
C ALA A 158 0.65 -6.16 -10.58
N LEU A 159 0.32 -5.08 -9.84
CA LEU A 159 0.84 -3.75 -10.13
C LEU A 159 2.35 -3.66 -9.97
N SER A 160 2.91 -4.26 -8.92
CA SER A 160 4.37 -4.30 -8.69
C SER A 160 5.12 -4.96 -9.85
N SER A 161 4.51 -6.00 -10.44
CA SER A 161 5.08 -6.75 -11.56
C SER A 161 5.14 -5.95 -12.87
N LEU A 162 4.35 -4.88 -12.99
CA LEU A 162 4.40 -3.92 -14.11
C LEU A 162 5.49 -2.84 -13.90
N ALA A 163 6.06 -2.75 -12.69
CA ALA A 163 7.00 -1.71 -12.29
C ALA A 163 8.46 -2.12 -12.39
#